data_AF-A0A4Y3PQK9-F1
#
_entry.id   AF-A0A4Y3PQK9-F1
#
_cell.length_a   1.000
_cell.length_b   1.000
_cell.length_c   1.000
_cell.angle_alpha   90.00
_cell.angle_beta   90.00
_cell.angle_gamma   90.00
#
_symmetry.space_group_name_H-M   'P 1'
#
loop_
_entity.id
_entity.type
_entity.pdbx_description
1 polymer ?
#
loop_
_entity_poly.entity_id
_entity_poly.type
_entity_poly.pdbx_seq_one_letter_code
_entity_poly.pdbx_strand_id
1 'polypeptide(L)'
;MNRVNIASKSLLVIACLVLGVTGCASNNTIADNQGVEKKEFTASANVNTTTQESTKDILTQANAELLVSLLEDYAPSELDDSVLASKEPVYIWDWFRKLQVWTDDLTRLANGKPKAEGAVKDVISSRLNKYFTPEASEKIFDSFFRAATDGSYETFERERFEKGLEAIDENLKVDIQKNDQDINVTFTGIEYDYFNPGAKQKYDVNVQFKLVKDGTKYLIDDIEHD
;
A
#
# COMPACT_ATOMS: atom_id res chain seq x y z
N MET A 1 42.43 9.31 -26.41
CA MET A 1 41.11 8.78 -26.80
C MET A 1 40.91 7.45 -26.09
N ASN A 2 40.33 7.48 -24.88
CA ASN A 2 40.03 6.29 -24.09
C ASN A 2 38.52 6.11 -24.08
N ARG A 3 38.03 5.03 -24.70
CA ARG A 3 36.65 4.57 -24.60
C ARG A 3 36.57 3.57 -23.46
N VAL A 4 35.83 3.94 -22.42
CA VAL A 4 35.49 3.05 -21.31
C VAL A 4 34.21 2.30 -21.69
N ASN A 5 34.34 0.99 -21.91
CA ASN A 5 33.24 0.06 -22.05
C ASN A 5 32.77 -0.35 -20.64
N ILE A 6 31.63 0.15 -20.18
CA ILE A 6 30.92 -0.39 -19.02
C ILE A 6 29.84 -1.32 -19.57
N ALA A 7 30.17 -2.59 -19.69
CA ALA A 7 29.19 -3.64 -19.90
C ALA A 7 28.62 -4.02 -18.53
N SER A 8 27.33 -3.70 -18.33
CA SER A 8 26.56 -4.22 -17.22
C SER A 8 26.47 -5.74 -17.33
N LYS A 9 26.78 -6.44 -16.25
CA LYS A 9 26.44 -7.86 -16.10
C LYS A 9 25.48 -7.97 -14.94
N SER A 10 24.22 -8.11 -15.33
CA SER A 10 23.06 -8.42 -14.52
C SER A 10 23.34 -9.61 -13.59
N LEU A 11 23.09 -9.40 -12.29
CA LEU A 11 22.98 -10.48 -11.32
C LEU A 11 21.56 -11.07 -11.47
N LEU A 12 21.49 -12.24 -12.10
CA LEU A 12 20.27 -13.05 -12.17
C LEU A 12 20.23 -13.91 -10.90
N VAL A 13 19.43 -13.53 -9.90
CA VAL A 13 19.13 -14.40 -8.75
C VAL A 13 17.86 -15.18 -9.09
N ILE A 14 18.02 -16.45 -9.41
CA ILE A 14 16.95 -17.42 -9.67
C ILE A 14 16.37 -17.83 -8.32
N ALA A 15 15.13 -17.41 -8.04
CA ALA A 15 14.34 -17.92 -6.93
C ALA A 15 13.66 -19.23 -7.35
N CYS A 16 14.12 -20.35 -6.79
CA CYS A 16 13.40 -21.62 -6.79
C CYS A 16 12.32 -21.59 -5.69
N LEU A 17 11.05 -21.42 -6.08
CA LEU A 17 9.90 -21.79 -5.26
C LEU A 17 8.93 -22.59 -6.14
N VAL A 18 9.13 -23.90 -6.16
CA VAL A 18 8.18 -24.87 -6.69
C VAL A 18 7.14 -25.09 -5.60
N LEU A 19 6.04 -24.36 -5.64
CA LEU A 19 4.79 -24.79 -5.02
C LEU A 19 3.96 -25.44 -6.11
N GLY A 20 4.01 -26.77 -6.14
CA GLY A 20 3.14 -27.59 -6.96
C GLY A 20 1.70 -27.45 -6.47
N VAL A 21 0.85 -26.90 -7.33
CA VAL A 21 -0.60 -27.08 -7.25
C VAL A 21 -1.06 -27.57 -8.62
N THR A 22 -1.10 -28.88 -8.78
CA THR A 22 -1.92 -29.53 -9.80
C THR A 22 -2.76 -30.56 -9.08
N GLY A 23 -4.07 -30.32 -9.09
CA GLY A 23 -5.05 -31.13 -8.38
C GLY A 23 -5.17 -32.54 -8.93
N CYS A 24 -5.88 -33.38 -8.19
CA CYS A 24 -6.40 -34.63 -8.73
C CYS A 24 -7.85 -34.81 -8.26
N ALA A 25 -8.75 -34.65 -9.22
CA ALA A 25 -10.04 -35.32 -9.21
C ALA A 25 -9.84 -36.83 -9.43
N SER A 26 -10.67 -37.61 -8.74
CA SER A 26 -11.20 -38.94 -9.09
C SER A 26 -10.26 -40.11 -9.41
N ASN A 27 -10.43 -41.16 -8.60
CA ASN A 27 -10.47 -42.60 -8.91
C ASN A 27 -9.40 -43.21 -9.82
N ASN A 28 -8.53 -44.04 -9.21
CA ASN A 28 -8.41 -45.44 -9.62
C ASN A 28 -7.82 -46.31 -8.50
N THR A 29 -8.40 -47.49 -8.39
CA THR A 29 -8.12 -48.57 -7.43
C THR A 29 -6.96 -49.44 -7.92
N ILE A 30 -6.20 -50.04 -6.99
CA ILE A 30 -5.84 -51.49 -6.86
C ILE A 30 -4.42 -51.72 -6.28
N ALA A 31 -4.42 -52.37 -5.10
CA ALA A 31 -3.50 -53.38 -4.52
C ALA A 31 -2.00 -53.08 -4.32
N ASP A 32 -1.27 -53.64 -3.35
CA ASP A 32 -1.50 -54.33 -2.07
C ASP A 32 -0.10 -54.56 -1.46
N ASN A 33 0.00 -54.63 -0.13
CA ASN A 33 1.08 -55.16 0.71
C ASN A 33 2.51 -54.54 0.65
N GLN A 34 2.98 -53.94 1.75
CA GLN A 34 3.66 -54.63 2.88
C GLN A 34 4.05 -53.62 3.97
N GLY A 35 3.91 -54.04 5.23
CA GLY A 35 3.86 -53.16 6.39
C GLY A 35 5.19 -52.58 6.87
N VAL A 36 5.08 -51.42 7.51
CA VAL A 36 5.96 -50.96 8.60
C VAL A 36 5.09 -50.17 9.59
N GLU A 37 5.31 -50.44 10.88
CA GLU A 37 4.57 -49.96 12.05
C GLU A 37 4.28 -48.44 12.06
N LYS A 38 3.01 -48.08 12.31
CA LYS A 38 2.65 -46.71 12.72
C LYS A 38 3.05 -46.52 14.19
N LYS A 39 4.16 -45.81 14.44
CA LYS A 39 4.36 -45.14 15.73
C LYS A 39 3.35 -43.99 15.83
N GLU A 40 2.35 -44.15 16.68
CA GLU A 40 1.55 -43.01 17.18
C GLU A 40 2.48 -42.06 17.93
N PHE A 41 2.53 -40.80 17.49
CA PHE A 41 3.14 -39.72 18.24
C PHE A 41 2.03 -39.00 18.98
N THR A 42 1.73 -39.42 20.21
CA THR A 42 0.90 -38.67 21.14
C THR A 42 1.77 -37.60 21.80
N ALA A 43 1.69 -36.36 21.29
CA ALA A 43 2.21 -35.21 22.00
C ALA A 43 1.06 -34.58 22.82
N SER A 44 0.92 -35.05 24.06
CA SER A 44 0.13 -34.34 25.07
C SER A 44 0.88 -33.07 25.49
N ALA A 45 0.49 -31.93 24.93
CA ALA A 45 0.87 -30.63 25.47
C ALA A 45 -0.25 -30.13 26.37
N ASN A 46 -0.03 -30.20 27.68
CA ASN A 46 -0.87 -29.57 28.69
C ASN A 46 -0.67 -28.04 28.56
N VAL A 47 -1.55 -27.37 27.82
CA VAL A 47 -1.58 -25.91 27.77
C VAL A 47 -2.35 -25.43 28.99
N ASN A 48 -1.62 -25.08 30.04
CA ASN A 48 -2.17 -24.21 31.09
C ASN A 48 -2.52 -22.87 30.43
N THR A 49 -3.79 -22.67 30.12
CA THR A 49 -4.36 -21.38 29.72
C THR A 49 -4.37 -20.45 30.92
N THR A 50 -3.21 -19.86 31.22
CA THR A 50 -3.19 -18.56 31.88
C THR A 50 -3.65 -17.55 30.84
N THR A 51 -4.79 -16.88 31.09
CA THR A 51 -5.33 -15.82 30.24
C THR A 51 -4.32 -14.67 30.18
N GLN A 52 -3.40 -14.76 29.24
CA GLN A 52 -2.51 -13.69 28.86
C GLN A 52 -3.35 -12.76 27.98
N GLU A 53 -3.84 -11.65 28.53
CA GLU A 53 -4.35 -10.53 27.73
C GLU A 53 -3.32 -10.25 26.63
N SER A 54 -3.75 -10.42 25.39
CA SER A 54 -2.88 -10.41 24.22
C SER A 54 -2.33 -9.01 23.99
N THR A 55 -1.05 -8.81 24.32
CA THR A 55 -0.21 -7.74 23.74
C THR A 55 -0.14 -7.78 22.20
N LYS A 56 -0.78 -8.76 21.55
CA LYS A 56 -0.94 -8.87 20.09
C LYS A 56 -1.97 -7.90 19.50
N ASP A 57 -2.75 -7.20 20.33
CA ASP A 57 -3.88 -6.37 19.89
C ASP A 57 -3.60 -4.85 19.92
N ILE A 58 -2.36 -4.45 20.22
CA ILE A 58 -1.95 -3.04 20.27
C ILE A 58 -0.83 -2.80 19.26
N LEU A 59 -1.01 -1.78 18.40
CA LEU A 59 0.05 -1.21 17.60
C LEU A 59 0.92 -0.31 18.50
N THR A 60 2.19 -0.67 18.65
CA THR A 60 3.18 0.09 19.42
C THR A 60 4.07 0.91 18.49
N GLN A 61 4.83 1.87 19.03
CA GLN A 61 5.80 2.66 18.26
C GLN A 61 6.77 1.78 17.47
N ALA A 62 7.40 0.78 18.10
CA ALA A 62 8.36 -0.11 17.45
C ALA A 62 7.73 -0.92 16.30
N ASN A 63 6.46 -1.33 16.45
CA ASN A 63 5.74 -2.03 15.40
C ASN A 63 5.38 -1.09 14.24
N ALA A 64 5.04 0.17 14.53
CA ALA A 64 4.80 1.19 13.51
C ALA A 64 6.08 1.53 12.73
N GLU A 65 7.22 1.65 13.42
CA GLU A 65 8.54 1.86 12.79
C GLU A 65 8.92 0.70 11.88
N LEU A 66 8.73 -0.55 12.35
CA LEU A 66 8.95 -1.74 11.54
C LEU A 66 8.04 -1.75 10.30
N LEU A 67 6.76 -1.44 10.46
CA LEU A 67 5.82 -1.36 9.36
C LEU A 67 6.27 -0.33 8.33
N VAL A 68 6.62 0.89 8.75
CA VAL A 68 7.16 1.92 7.85
C VAL A 68 8.40 1.41 7.12
N SER A 69 9.32 0.76 7.83
CA SER A 69 10.54 0.21 7.23
C SER A 69 10.26 -0.85 6.16
N LEU A 70 9.24 -1.69 6.34
CA LEU A 70 8.88 -2.74 5.37
C LEU A 70 8.25 -2.17 4.10
N LEU A 71 7.53 -1.04 4.21
CA LEU A 71 6.90 -0.41 3.05
C LEU A 71 7.83 0.58 2.33
N GLU A 72 8.99 0.91 2.90
CA GLU A 72 9.92 1.88 2.31
C GLU A 72 10.45 1.42 0.96
N ASP A 73 10.67 0.11 0.79
CA ASP A 73 11.29 -0.48 -0.40
C ASP A 73 10.50 -0.20 -1.69
N TYR A 74 9.20 0.07 -1.59
CA TYR A 74 8.35 0.39 -2.74
C TYR A 74 7.67 1.76 -2.63
N ALA A 75 8.04 2.57 -1.64
CA ALA A 75 7.55 3.93 -1.53
C ALA A 75 7.99 4.75 -2.76
N PRO A 76 7.15 5.68 -3.27
CA PRO A 76 7.57 6.56 -4.35
C PRO A 76 8.72 7.46 -3.89
N SER A 77 9.49 8.00 -4.85
CA SER A 77 10.43 9.09 -4.55
C SER A 77 9.68 10.34 -4.08
N GLU A 78 10.37 11.32 -3.50
CA GLU A 78 9.74 12.62 -3.26
C GLU A 78 9.20 13.22 -4.57
N LEU A 79 8.09 13.96 -4.49
CA LEU A 79 7.50 14.62 -5.65
C LEU A 79 8.28 15.89 -5.95
N ASP A 80 8.87 15.98 -7.14
CA ASP A 80 9.60 17.15 -7.57
C ASP A 80 9.28 17.48 -9.03
N ASP A 81 9.94 18.51 -9.57
CA ASP A 81 9.76 18.91 -10.97
C ASP A 81 10.20 17.82 -11.95
N SER A 82 11.04 16.84 -11.58
CA SER A 82 11.42 15.76 -12.49
C SER A 82 10.25 14.83 -12.80
N VAL A 83 9.35 14.61 -11.83
CA VAL A 83 8.10 13.88 -12.04
C VAL A 83 7.13 14.72 -12.85
N LEU A 84 6.86 15.96 -12.41
CA LEU A 84 5.84 16.82 -13.02
C LEU A 84 6.19 17.33 -14.43
N ALA A 85 7.48 17.36 -14.78
CA ALA A 85 7.94 17.75 -16.13
C ALA A 85 8.02 16.58 -17.12
N SER A 86 7.61 15.37 -16.72
CA SER A 86 7.54 14.23 -17.64
C SER A 86 6.63 14.56 -18.82
N LYS A 87 7.10 14.26 -20.04
CA LYS A 87 6.31 14.43 -21.26
C LYS A 87 5.24 13.36 -21.44
N GLU A 88 5.44 12.20 -20.81
CA GLU A 88 4.51 11.08 -20.90
C GLU A 88 3.59 11.08 -19.66
N PRO A 89 2.26 11.23 -19.84
CA PRO A 89 1.28 11.24 -18.75
C PRO A 89 1.36 10.01 -17.84
N VAL A 90 1.70 8.85 -18.42
CA VAL A 90 1.80 7.57 -17.70
C VAL A 90 2.84 7.60 -16.57
N TYR A 91 3.94 8.34 -16.72
CA TYR A 91 4.96 8.42 -15.67
C TYR A 91 4.52 9.30 -14.50
N ILE A 92 3.77 10.37 -14.78
CA ILE A 92 3.17 11.21 -13.75
C ILE A 92 2.14 10.38 -13.00
N TRP A 93 1.22 9.74 -13.74
CA TRP A 93 0.18 8.87 -13.17
C TRP A 93 0.75 7.73 -12.32
N ASP A 94 1.79 7.04 -12.79
CA ASP A 94 2.38 5.93 -12.04
C ASP A 94 2.95 6.38 -10.69
N TRP A 95 3.53 7.59 -10.60
CA TRP A 95 3.99 8.15 -9.33
C TRP A 95 2.82 8.34 -8.34
N PHE A 96 1.75 9.03 -8.77
CA PHE A 96 0.60 9.31 -7.89
C PHE A 96 -0.15 8.02 -7.53
N ARG A 97 -0.31 7.09 -8.48
CA ARG A 97 -0.89 5.76 -8.23
C ARG A 97 -0.08 4.98 -7.20
N LYS A 98 1.26 4.96 -7.32
CA LYS A 98 2.13 4.32 -6.33
C LYS A 98 1.98 4.94 -4.94
N LEU A 99 1.84 6.26 -4.85
CA LEU A 99 1.59 6.92 -3.57
C LEU A 99 0.25 6.49 -2.95
N GLN A 100 -0.84 6.44 -3.73
CA GLN A 100 -2.14 5.98 -3.23
C GLN A 100 -2.07 4.53 -2.73
N VAL A 101 -1.43 3.63 -3.49
CA VAL A 101 -1.20 2.23 -3.07
C VAL A 101 -0.41 2.17 -1.76
N TRP A 102 0.72 2.87 -1.70
CA TRP A 102 1.60 2.86 -0.53
C TRP A 102 0.90 3.44 0.71
N THR A 103 0.12 4.50 0.53
CA THR A 103 -0.66 5.13 1.62
C THR A 103 -1.75 4.19 2.11
N ASP A 104 -2.48 3.52 1.20
CA ASP A 104 -3.47 2.50 1.57
C ASP A 104 -2.84 1.34 2.35
N ASP A 105 -1.70 0.82 1.90
CA ASP A 105 -1.03 -0.26 2.63
C ASP A 105 -0.55 0.18 4.00
N LEU A 106 0.04 1.38 4.13
CA LEU A 106 0.47 1.95 5.40
C LEU A 106 -0.71 2.04 6.37
N THR A 107 -1.80 2.67 5.96
CA THR A 107 -2.96 2.90 6.84
C THR A 107 -3.70 1.60 7.13
N ARG A 108 -3.88 0.72 6.15
CA ARG A 108 -4.54 -0.59 6.31
C ARG A 108 -3.78 -1.51 7.25
N LEU A 109 -2.46 -1.59 7.11
CA LEU A 109 -1.64 -2.44 7.97
C LEU A 109 -1.56 -1.86 9.39
N ALA A 110 -1.46 -0.53 9.54
CA ALA A 110 -1.52 0.12 10.84
C ALA A 110 -2.88 -0.08 11.51
N ASN A 111 -3.97 0.02 10.73
CA ASN A 111 -5.35 -0.21 11.16
C ASN A 111 -5.67 -1.70 11.41
N GLY A 112 -4.74 -2.62 11.11
CA GLY A 112 -4.91 -4.05 11.37
C GLY A 112 -4.94 -4.43 12.86
N LYS A 113 -4.75 -3.45 13.77
CA LYS A 113 -4.81 -3.62 15.22
C LYS A 113 -5.96 -2.80 15.81
N PRO A 114 -6.72 -3.33 16.78
CA PRO A 114 -7.87 -2.62 17.38
C PRO A 114 -7.48 -1.36 18.17
N LYS A 115 -6.22 -1.24 18.61
CA LYS A 115 -5.71 -0.12 19.40
C LYS A 115 -4.31 0.28 18.97
N ALA A 116 -3.97 1.56 19.11
CA ALA A 116 -2.62 2.10 18.95
C ALA A 116 -2.24 2.97 20.15
N GLU A 117 -0.99 2.90 20.61
CA GLU A 117 -0.53 3.59 21.83
C GLU A 117 0.88 4.18 21.67
N GLY A 118 1.22 5.12 22.56
CA GLY A 118 2.52 5.80 22.54
C GLY A 118 2.66 6.72 21.33
N ALA A 119 3.87 6.79 20.76
CA ALA A 119 4.19 7.71 19.66
C ALA A 119 3.79 7.18 18.26
N VAL A 120 2.79 6.30 18.16
CA VAL A 120 2.37 5.74 16.85
C VAL A 120 1.87 6.81 15.89
N LYS A 121 1.08 7.78 16.37
CA LYS A 121 0.64 8.92 15.55
C LYS A 121 1.85 9.66 14.99
N ASP A 122 2.84 9.97 15.83
CA ASP A 122 4.05 10.68 15.41
C ASP A 122 4.84 9.90 14.35
N VAL A 123 5.00 8.59 14.50
CA VAL A 123 5.70 7.74 13.52
C VAL A 123 4.98 7.75 12.17
N ILE A 124 3.66 7.52 12.17
CA ILE A 124 2.86 7.44 10.93
C ILE A 124 2.77 8.82 10.28
N SER A 125 2.42 9.87 11.03
CA SER A 125 2.31 11.23 10.52
C SER A 125 3.65 11.77 10.04
N SER A 126 4.75 11.55 10.77
CA SER A 126 6.09 11.97 10.32
C SER A 126 6.45 11.31 8.99
N ARG A 127 6.00 10.07 8.77
CA ARG A 127 6.28 9.38 7.52
C ARG A 127 5.38 9.87 6.39
N LEU A 128 4.09 10.08 6.64
CA LEU A 128 3.15 10.68 5.68
C LEU A 128 3.60 12.10 5.26
N ASN A 129 4.18 12.88 6.16
CA ASN A 129 4.71 14.22 5.91
C ASN A 129 5.83 14.28 4.86
N LYS A 130 6.35 13.13 4.41
CA LYS A 130 7.25 13.08 3.25
C LYS A 130 6.51 13.45 1.95
N TYR A 131 5.22 13.14 1.86
CA TYR A 131 4.39 13.29 0.65
C TYR A 131 3.19 14.21 0.83
N PHE A 132 2.69 14.36 2.06
CA PHE A 132 1.49 15.14 2.39
C PHE A 132 1.86 16.34 3.27
N THR A 133 1.04 17.39 3.24
CA THR A 133 1.15 18.48 4.23
C THR A 133 0.86 17.93 5.63
N PRO A 134 1.37 18.55 6.71
CA PRO A 134 1.08 18.10 8.08
C PRO A 134 -0.42 17.95 8.37
N GLU A 135 -1.23 18.88 7.85
CA GLU A 135 -2.68 18.88 7.99
C GLU A 135 -3.33 17.71 7.22
N ALA A 136 -2.87 17.44 5.99
CA ALA A 136 -3.33 16.29 5.21
C ALA A 136 -2.93 14.95 5.85
N SER A 137 -1.69 14.83 6.35
CA SER A 137 -1.24 13.64 7.09
C SER A 137 -2.08 13.37 8.33
N GLU A 138 -2.44 14.43 9.07
CA GLU A 138 -3.31 14.31 10.24
C GLU A 138 -4.72 13.86 9.85
N LYS A 139 -5.31 14.46 8.81
CA LYS A 139 -6.60 14.01 8.26
C LYS A 139 -6.57 12.54 7.87
N ILE A 140 -5.49 12.08 7.21
CA ILE A 140 -5.31 10.67 6.82
C ILE A 140 -5.22 9.76 8.05
N PHE A 141 -4.47 10.17 9.07
CA PHE A 141 -4.36 9.39 10.30
C PHE A 141 -5.70 9.30 11.04
N ASP A 142 -6.34 10.45 11.30
CA ASP A 142 -7.62 10.54 11.99
C ASP A 142 -8.76 9.84 11.22
N SER A 143 -8.52 9.62 9.93
CA SER A 143 -9.36 8.84 9.04
C SER A 143 -9.45 7.36 9.45
N PHE A 144 -8.43 6.79 10.10
CA PHE A 144 -8.41 5.38 10.52
C PHE A 144 -8.35 5.20 12.04
N PHE A 145 -7.99 6.25 12.78
CA PHE A 145 -7.75 6.22 14.21
C PHE A 145 -8.57 7.30 14.91
N ARG A 146 -9.23 6.94 16.00
CA ARG A 146 -9.95 7.88 16.87
C ARG A 146 -9.22 8.01 18.19
N ALA A 147 -8.92 9.24 18.59
CA ALA A 147 -8.33 9.50 19.90
C ALA A 147 -9.26 9.03 21.03
N ALA A 148 -8.69 8.29 21.98
CA ALA A 148 -9.33 7.88 23.21
C ALA A 148 -9.00 8.84 24.36
N THR A 149 -9.75 8.76 25.46
CA THR A 149 -9.58 9.64 26.63
C THR A 149 -8.32 9.35 27.43
N ASP A 150 -7.73 8.17 27.28
CA ASP A 150 -6.48 7.76 27.93
C ASP A 150 -5.21 8.18 27.15
N GLY A 151 -5.38 8.91 26.03
CA GLY A 151 -4.29 9.32 25.15
C GLY A 151 -3.84 8.26 24.14
N SER A 152 -4.52 7.11 24.10
CA SER A 152 -4.36 6.12 23.04
C SER A 152 -5.28 6.41 21.84
N TYR A 153 -5.23 5.55 20.84
CA TYR A 153 -6.11 5.59 19.68
C TYR A 153 -6.82 4.25 19.51
N GLU A 154 -8.12 4.32 19.26
CA GLU A 154 -8.93 3.19 18.83
C GLU A 154 -9.01 3.17 17.31
N THR A 155 -8.98 2.00 16.72
CA THR A 155 -9.32 1.87 15.30
C THR A 155 -10.80 1.65 15.10
N PHE A 156 -11.30 2.03 13.93
CA PHE A 156 -12.65 1.74 13.52
C PHE A 156 -12.65 1.20 12.09
N GLU A 157 -13.69 0.44 11.77
CA GLU A 157 -13.85 -0.12 10.43
C GLU A 157 -14.05 1.03 9.44
N ARG A 158 -13.15 1.09 8.46
CA ARG A 158 -13.24 2.02 7.34
C ARG A 158 -12.90 1.28 6.06
N GLU A 159 -13.58 1.66 4.98
CA GLU A 159 -13.11 1.34 3.65
C GLU A 159 -11.73 1.97 3.41
N ARG A 160 -10.96 1.33 2.54
CA ARG A 160 -9.55 1.62 2.23
C ARG A 160 -9.27 3.10 1.99
N PHE A 161 -7.99 3.49 2.04
CA PHE A 161 -7.61 4.83 1.59
C PHE A 161 -8.09 5.03 0.15
N GLU A 162 -8.61 6.22 -0.17
CA GLU A 162 -9.34 6.45 -1.42
C GLU A 162 -8.48 6.14 -2.65
N LYS A 163 -8.92 5.15 -3.45
CA LYS A 163 -8.21 4.64 -4.63
C LYS A 163 -8.91 5.12 -5.89
N GLY A 164 -8.54 6.31 -6.38
CA GLY A 164 -9.10 6.85 -7.61
C GLY A 164 -8.30 6.45 -8.86
N LEU A 165 -6.97 6.41 -8.76
CA LEU A 165 -6.13 6.27 -9.95
C LEU A 165 -5.88 4.83 -10.41
N GLU A 166 -6.07 3.83 -9.54
CA GLU A 166 -5.94 2.41 -9.90
C GLU A 166 -7.01 1.97 -10.92
N ALA A 167 -8.11 2.71 -11.02
CA ALA A 167 -9.26 2.40 -11.86
C ALA A 167 -9.14 2.89 -13.31
N ILE A 168 -8.11 3.66 -13.68
CA ILE A 168 -7.98 4.18 -15.04
C ILE A 168 -7.44 3.09 -15.97
N ASP A 169 -8.31 2.57 -16.84
CA ASP A 169 -7.99 1.55 -17.84
C ASP A 169 -7.62 2.15 -19.20
N GLU A 170 -8.28 3.24 -19.60
CA GLU A 170 -8.09 3.88 -20.90
C GLU A 170 -8.17 5.41 -20.83
N ASN A 171 -7.71 6.06 -21.91
CA ASN A 171 -7.81 7.50 -22.14
C ASN A 171 -7.21 8.38 -21.04
N LEU A 172 -6.16 7.90 -20.38
CA LEU A 172 -5.41 8.67 -19.39
C LEU A 172 -4.99 10.04 -19.95
N LYS A 173 -5.43 11.09 -19.27
CA LYS A 173 -4.97 12.46 -19.47
C LYS A 173 -4.54 13.04 -18.14
N VAL A 174 -3.51 13.87 -18.20
CA VAL A 174 -2.97 14.60 -17.06
C VAL A 174 -2.95 16.07 -17.42
N ASP A 175 -3.64 16.89 -16.63
CA ASP A 175 -3.60 18.35 -16.71
C ASP A 175 -2.87 18.89 -15.48
N ILE A 176 -1.91 19.78 -15.69
CA ILE A 176 -1.14 20.41 -14.60
C ILE A 176 -1.33 21.91 -14.69
N GLN A 177 -2.03 22.47 -13.71
CA GLN A 177 -2.24 23.90 -13.59
C GLN A 177 -1.32 24.43 -12.50
N LYS A 178 -0.33 25.24 -12.89
CA LYS A 178 0.57 25.92 -11.97
C LYS A 178 0.19 27.39 -11.90
N ASN A 179 -0.27 27.87 -10.75
CA ASN A 179 -0.32 29.29 -10.43
C ASN A 179 0.63 29.57 -9.24
N ASP A 180 0.82 30.84 -8.88
CA ASP A 180 1.86 31.23 -7.91
C ASP A 180 1.66 30.67 -6.49
N GLN A 181 0.46 30.17 -6.15
CA GLN A 181 0.13 29.67 -4.81
C GLN A 181 -0.36 28.23 -4.78
N ASP A 182 -0.94 27.73 -5.87
CA ASP A 182 -1.54 26.41 -5.96
C ASP A 182 -1.07 25.69 -7.23
N ILE A 183 -0.70 24.42 -7.08
CA ILE A 183 -0.42 23.53 -8.19
C ILE A 183 -1.44 22.40 -8.15
N ASN A 184 -2.30 22.35 -9.17
CA ASN A 184 -3.30 21.29 -9.29
C ASN A 184 -2.86 20.30 -10.36
N VAL A 185 -2.91 19.01 -10.04
CA VAL A 185 -2.66 17.91 -10.97
C VAL A 185 -3.94 17.10 -11.10
N THR A 186 -4.55 17.15 -12.27
CA THR A 186 -5.82 16.48 -12.54
C THR A 186 -5.60 15.29 -13.46
N PHE A 187 -6.07 14.13 -13.03
CA PHE A 187 -6.09 12.89 -13.81
C PHE A 187 -7.51 12.64 -14.30
N THR A 188 -7.65 12.40 -15.61
CA THR A 188 -8.91 11.92 -16.18
C THR A 188 -8.69 10.65 -16.98
N GLY A 189 -9.72 9.80 -17.04
CA GLY A 189 -9.66 8.53 -17.76
C GLY A 189 -10.97 7.77 -17.68
N ILE A 190 -10.94 6.51 -18.08
CA ILE A 190 -12.11 5.63 -18.09
C ILE A 190 -11.81 4.37 -17.24
N GLU A 191 -12.74 4.02 -16.35
CA GLU A 191 -12.78 2.71 -15.66
C GLU A 191 -13.77 1.79 -16.37
N TYR A 192 -13.38 0.52 -16.53
CA TYR A 192 -14.19 -0.53 -17.13
C TYR A 192 -14.81 -1.45 -16.09
N ASP A 193 -16.05 -1.90 -16.37
CA ASP A 193 -16.73 -2.87 -15.51
C ASP A 193 -16.37 -4.29 -15.94
N TYR A 194 -15.28 -4.80 -15.38
CA TYR A 194 -14.82 -6.16 -15.65
C TYR A 194 -15.81 -7.26 -15.23
N PHE A 195 -16.85 -6.94 -14.45
CA PHE A 195 -17.91 -7.87 -14.07
C PHE A 195 -19.13 -7.81 -15.00
N ASN A 196 -19.22 -6.79 -15.86
CA ASN A 196 -20.29 -6.65 -16.85
C ASN A 196 -19.70 -6.54 -18.27
N PRO A 197 -19.39 -7.66 -18.93
CA PRO A 197 -18.78 -7.66 -20.27
C PRO A 197 -19.63 -7.00 -21.38
N GLY A 198 -20.90 -6.66 -21.10
CA GLY A 198 -21.77 -5.91 -22.01
C GLY A 198 -21.72 -4.38 -21.82
N ALA A 199 -21.26 -3.89 -20.67
CA ALA A 199 -20.99 -2.49 -20.41
C ALA A 199 -19.48 -2.26 -20.56
N LYS A 200 -19.06 -1.56 -21.61
CA LYS A 200 -17.63 -1.29 -21.81
C LYS A 200 -17.08 -0.40 -20.71
N GLN A 201 -17.80 0.65 -20.33
CA GLN A 201 -17.40 1.65 -19.36
C GLN A 201 -18.26 1.59 -18.09
N LYS A 202 -17.61 1.67 -16.93
CA LYS A 202 -18.23 1.78 -15.61
C LYS A 202 -18.38 3.24 -15.22
N TYR A 203 -17.28 3.99 -15.19
CA TYR A 203 -17.24 5.40 -14.79
C TYR A 203 -16.23 6.20 -15.61
N ASP A 204 -16.46 7.51 -15.73
CA ASP A 204 -15.39 8.46 -16.01
C ASP A 204 -14.62 8.69 -14.70
N VAL A 205 -13.30 8.63 -14.76
CA VAL A 205 -12.45 8.92 -13.61
C VAL A 205 -12.04 10.39 -13.68
N ASN A 206 -12.20 11.13 -12.60
CA ASN A 206 -11.67 12.48 -12.42
C ASN A 206 -11.11 12.62 -10.99
N VAL A 207 -9.79 12.74 -10.87
CA VAL A 207 -9.10 12.87 -9.58
C VAL A 207 -8.17 14.06 -9.64
N GLN A 208 -8.34 15.01 -8.72
CA GLN A 208 -7.48 16.18 -8.60
C GLN A 208 -6.63 16.10 -7.34
N PHE A 209 -5.34 16.36 -7.49
CA PHE A 209 -4.41 16.53 -6.38
C PHE A 209 -4.01 17.99 -6.28
N LYS A 210 -4.25 18.59 -5.12
CA LYS A 210 -3.76 19.92 -4.79
C LYS A 210 -2.39 19.80 -4.14
N LEU A 211 -1.41 20.53 -4.68
CA LEU A 211 -0.02 20.49 -4.22
C LEU A 211 0.44 21.83 -3.66
N VAL A 212 1.24 21.78 -2.61
CA VAL A 212 1.97 22.91 -2.04
C VAL A 212 3.46 22.70 -2.24
N LYS A 213 4.17 23.75 -2.65
CA LYS A 213 5.63 23.70 -2.83
C LYS A 213 6.34 23.80 -1.47
N ASP A 214 7.24 22.84 -1.20
CA ASP A 214 8.11 22.80 -0.03
C ASP A 214 9.57 22.70 -0.47
N GLY A 215 10.25 23.85 -0.53
CA GLY A 215 11.62 23.93 -1.05
C GLY A 215 11.72 23.44 -2.51
N THR A 216 12.40 22.32 -2.71
CA THR A 216 12.60 21.68 -4.02
C THR A 216 11.59 20.59 -4.34
N LYS A 217 10.68 20.27 -3.42
CA LYS A 217 9.67 19.23 -3.57
C LYS A 217 8.26 19.79 -3.46
N TYR A 218 7.29 18.91 -3.64
CA TYR A 218 5.86 19.18 -3.53
C TYR A 218 5.23 18.24 -2.52
N LEU A 219 4.31 18.76 -1.73
CA LEU A 219 3.47 18.01 -0.80
C LEU A 219 2.03 18.07 -1.26
N ILE A 220 1.29 16.97 -1.08
CA ILE A 220 -0.15 16.91 -1.34
C ILE A 220 -0.89 17.51 -0.15
N ASP A 221 -1.69 18.52 -0.45
CA ASP A 221 -2.54 19.22 0.51
C ASP A 221 -3.96 18.64 0.54
N ASP A 222 -4.48 18.28 -0.63
CA ASP A 222 -5.81 17.70 -0.76
C ASP A 222 -5.95 16.76 -1.97
N ILE A 223 -6.96 15.90 -1.90
CA ILE A 223 -7.35 15.00 -2.98
C ILE A 223 -8.86 15.09 -3.16
N GLU A 224 -9.28 15.47 -4.37
CA GLU A 224 -10.70 15.56 -4.74
C GLU A 224 -11.04 14.46 -5.76
N HIS A 225 -12.19 13.81 -5.54
CA HIS A 225 -12.74 12.75 -6.39
C HIS A 225 -14.13 13.20 -6.89
N ASP A 226 -14.27 13.32 -8.21
CA ASP A 226 -15.52 13.74 -8.89
C ASP A 226 -16.16 12.59 -9.68
#